data_AF-A0A925XCA1-F1
#
_entry.id   AF-A0A925XCA1-F1
#
_cell.length_a   1.000
_cell.length_b   1.000
_cell.length_c   1.000
_cell.angle_alpha   90.00
_cell.angle_beta   90.00
_cell.angle_gamma   90.00
#
_symmetry.space_group_name_H-M   'P 1'
#
loop_
_entity.id
_entity.type
_entity.pdbx_description
1 polymer ?
#
loop_
_entity_poly.entity_id
_entity_poly.type
_entity_poly.pdbx_seq_one_letter_code
_entity_poly.pdbx_strand_id
1 'polypeptide(L)'
;MFPRSRWLALWSICLLWPCAGWAADAKTLDERFRQVEKMSQLERDRLQRNLTEFKKLTPEQQTHYRDLHDKVEQSTGHLSSLLQEYSAWLTTLTPSQRDELSKETDPAKKLALVRQFKEEQEYRTEPSPNEPHETPLPDMRGIRQRIPFGAPVLPPPELAAVMKVIAKDAGLDREKPNKEPLPKYYRELIKASIDKTPGGPRDWPSPDLQRDIEQALNRSDFRNMVNRRPEMKREMMIRVILGSISNLLFEELKSSFPSEQDFEKVFESLDREQQEAINRMPREERHRHLTTLHFKSRGDNAPLQIQEFRRHIDRLLNELGLPPFQPPPFGGDGSRPGPGLGGPRRPQEGRPFGPEGGRPGDPPRGRNDQERPRGRPND
;
A
#
# COMPACT_ATOMS: atom_id res chain seq x y z
N MET A 1 28.52 -79.55 58.20
CA MET A 1 29.77 -78.76 58.26
C MET A 1 29.57 -77.50 57.42
N PHE A 2 29.46 -76.32 58.03
CA PHE A 2 29.70 -75.02 57.36
C PHE A 2 31.22 -74.88 57.07
N PRO A 3 31.73 -73.99 56.18
CA PRO A 3 31.16 -72.69 55.85
C PRO A 3 31.36 -72.09 54.42
N ARG A 4 30.59 -71.01 54.18
CA ARG A 4 30.93 -69.72 53.52
C ARG A 4 31.52 -69.71 52.09
N SER A 5 30.76 -69.11 51.19
CA SER A 5 31.14 -67.84 50.54
C SER A 5 30.00 -67.25 49.70
N ARG A 6 29.59 -66.02 50.06
CA ARG A 6 29.18 -64.84 49.25
C ARG A 6 28.34 -65.15 47.99
N TRP A 7 27.14 -64.60 47.81
CA TRP A 7 26.94 -63.28 47.19
C TRP A 7 25.51 -62.75 47.48
N LEU A 8 25.44 -61.44 47.70
CA LEU A 8 24.29 -60.54 47.84
C LEU A 8 23.40 -60.60 46.57
N ALA A 9 22.09 -60.83 46.66
CA ALA A 9 21.00 -59.88 46.91
C ALA A 9 20.43 -59.17 45.65
N LEU A 10 19.11 -59.36 45.45
CA LEU A 10 18.08 -58.43 44.93
C LEU A 10 18.14 -58.05 43.42
N TRP A 11 17.24 -58.53 42.55
CA TRP A 11 15.83 -58.13 42.36
C TRP A 11 15.59 -56.61 42.44
N SER A 12 15.58 -55.92 41.30
CA SER A 12 14.64 -54.82 40.99
C SER A 12 14.67 -54.46 39.50
N ILE A 13 13.63 -54.93 38.81
CA ILE A 13 13.13 -54.45 37.52
C ILE A 13 12.35 -53.15 37.79
N CYS A 14 12.71 -52.04 37.14
CA CYS A 14 11.77 -51.03 36.64
C CYS A 14 12.49 -49.91 35.87
N LEU A 15 12.03 -49.71 34.62
CA LEU A 15 11.73 -48.41 34.01
C LEU A 15 12.82 -47.35 34.02
N LEU A 16 13.59 -47.25 32.94
CA LEU A 16 14.19 -45.99 32.48
C LEU A 16 14.41 -46.08 30.96
N TRP A 17 13.31 -46.16 30.21
CA TRP A 17 13.31 -45.80 28.79
C TRP A 17 13.22 -44.27 28.73
N PRO A 18 14.15 -43.55 28.09
CA PRO A 18 14.13 -42.09 28.14
C PRO A 18 12.98 -41.52 27.29
N CYS A 19 11.86 -41.17 27.93
CA CYS A 19 10.87 -40.25 27.40
C CYS A 19 11.41 -38.81 27.44
N ALA A 20 12.53 -38.54 26.77
CA ALA A 20 13.17 -37.22 26.74
C ALA A 20 12.92 -36.45 25.43
N GLY A 21 11.98 -36.91 24.60
CA GLY A 21 11.61 -36.24 23.33
C GLY A 21 10.30 -35.45 23.35
N TRP A 22 9.41 -35.66 24.34
CA TRP A 22 8.03 -35.13 24.29
C TRP A 22 7.86 -33.72 24.90
N ALA A 23 8.81 -33.26 25.72
CA ALA A 23 8.66 -31.98 26.42
C ALA A 23 8.99 -30.76 25.53
N ALA A 24 9.82 -30.91 24.50
CA ALA A 24 10.10 -29.86 23.52
C ALA A 24 8.89 -29.62 22.59
N ASP A 25 8.22 -30.70 22.20
CA ASP A 25 7.04 -30.68 21.31
C ASP A 25 5.80 -30.03 21.95
N ALA A 26 5.63 -30.18 23.27
CA ALA A 26 4.45 -29.69 23.97
C ALA A 26 4.37 -28.14 24.01
N LYS A 27 5.50 -27.44 24.15
CA LYS A 27 5.55 -25.97 24.14
C LYS A 27 5.27 -25.40 22.75
N THR A 28 5.82 -26.03 21.71
CA THR A 28 5.56 -25.67 20.31
C THR A 28 4.11 -25.94 19.91
N LEU A 29 3.48 -26.97 20.47
CA LEU A 29 2.06 -27.25 20.23
C LEU A 29 1.14 -26.19 20.85
N ASP A 30 1.37 -25.80 22.11
CA ASP A 30 0.56 -24.78 22.79
C ASP A 30 0.65 -23.41 22.08
N GLU A 31 1.85 -23.03 21.61
CA GLU A 31 2.04 -21.81 20.81
C GLU A 31 1.27 -21.86 19.47
N ARG A 32 1.31 -23.00 18.78
CA ARG A 32 0.56 -23.21 17.53
C ARG A 32 -0.95 -23.18 17.76
N PHE A 33 -1.46 -23.75 18.86
CA PHE A 33 -2.87 -23.66 19.22
C PHE A 33 -3.31 -22.22 19.50
N ARG A 34 -2.52 -21.46 20.28
CA ARG A 34 -2.79 -20.04 20.51
C ARG A 34 -2.73 -19.21 19.23
N GLN A 35 -1.87 -19.58 18.28
CA GLN A 35 -1.82 -18.92 16.99
C GLN A 35 -3.08 -19.18 16.16
N VAL A 36 -3.58 -20.43 16.14
CA VAL A 36 -4.83 -20.80 15.47
C VAL A 36 -6.05 -20.15 16.15
N GLU A 37 -6.04 -20.01 17.47
CA GLU A 37 -7.12 -19.34 18.22
C GLU A 37 -7.24 -17.85 17.87
N LYS A 38 -6.11 -17.19 17.58
CA LYS A 38 -6.07 -15.78 17.12
C LYS A 38 -6.49 -15.60 15.66
N MET A 39 -6.61 -16.67 14.87
CA MET A 39 -6.99 -16.59 13.46
C MET A 39 -8.49 -16.31 13.30
N SER A 40 -8.82 -15.46 12.34
CA SER A 40 -10.20 -15.23 11.89
C SER A 40 -10.83 -16.53 11.37
N GLN A 41 -12.16 -16.59 11.29
CA GLN A 41 -12.85 -17.76 10.77
C GLN A 41 -12.42 -18.12 9.34
N LEU A 42 -12.22 -17.09 8.50
CA LEU A 42 -11.79 -17.26 7.11
C LEU A 42 -10.38 -17.87 7.01
N GLU A 43 -9.47 -17.48 7.90
CA GLU A 43 -8.12 -18.05 7.97
C GLU A 43 -8.15 -19.50 8.46
N ARG A 44 -9.00 -19.82 9.46
CA ARG A 44 -9.20 -21.20 9.93
C ARG A 44 -9.77 -22.10 8.84
N ASP A 45 -10.77 -21.64 8.09
CA ASP A 45 -11.36 -22.38 6.97
C ASP A 45 -10.34 -22.61 5.83
N ARG A 46 -9.45 -21.64 5.59
CA ARG A 46 -8.34 -21.78 4.63
C ARG A 46 -7.31 -22.81 5.12
N LEU A 47 -6.93 -22.76 6.39
CA LEU A 47 -6.00 -23.71 7.00
C LEU A 47 -6.54 -25.14 6.93
N GLN A 48 -7.84 -25.32 7.21
CA GLN A 48 -8.50 -26.62 7.13
C GLN A 48 -8.55 -27.19 5.71
N ARG A 49 -8.82 -26.36 4.69
CA ARG A 49 -8.74 -26.77 3.28
C ARG A 49 -7.32 -27.17 2.90
N ASN A 50 -6.32 -26.37 3.25
CA ASN A 50 -4.91 -26.69 2.98
C ASN A 50 -4.49 -28.01 3.63
N LEU A 51 -4.90 -28.25 4.88
CA LEU A 51 -4.64 -29.50 5.58
C LEU A 51 -5.31 -30.70 4.88
N THR A 52 -6.54 -30.50 4.41
CA THR A 52 -7.29 -31.53 3.68
C THR A 52 -6.60 -31.90 2.37
N GLU A 53 -6.14 -30.91 1.61
CA GLU A 53 -5.37 -31.14 0.38
C GLU A 53 -4.01 -31.79 0.66
N PHE A 54 -3.30 -31.33 1.71
CA PHE A 54 -2.04 -31.93 2.12
C PHE A 54 -2.17 -33.41 2.47
N LYS A 55 -3.25 -33.79 3.16
CA LYS A 55 -3.53 -35.20 3.52
C LYS A 55 -3.84 -36.08 2.30
N LYS A 56 -4.27 -35.51 1.18
CA LYS A 56 -4.49 -36.25 -0.08
C LYS A 56 -3.20 -36.55 -0.85
N LEU A 57 -2.10 -35.86 -0.52
CA LEU A 57 -0.80 -36.09 -1.15
C LEU A 57 -0.21 -37.44 -0.75
N THR A 58 0.65 -38.02 -1.59
CA THR A 58 1.36 -39.26 -1.26
C THR A 58 2.31 -39.06 -0.08
N PRO A 59 2.68 -40.12 0.68
CA PRO A 59 3.63 -39.99 1.80
C PRO A 59 4.97 -39.36 1.40
N GLU A 60 5.44 -39.64 0.18
CA GLU A 60 6.65 -39.06 -0.40
C GLU A 60 6.51 -37.56 -0.61
N GLN A 61 5.39 -37.12 -1.18
CA GLN A 61 5.09 -35.69 -1.38
C GLN A 61 4.94 -34.95 -0.05
N GLN A 62 4.23 -35.55 0.92
CA GLN A 62 4.10 -34.98 2.26
C GLN A 62 5.47 -34.80 2.94
N THR A 63 6.35 -35.78 2.80
CA THR A 63 7.72 -35.71 3.34
C THR A 63 8.54 -34.63 2.63
N HIS A 64 8.44 -34.55 1.31
CA HIS A 64 9.10 -33.51 0.52
C HIS A 64 8.70 -32.09 0.96
N TYR A 65 7.40 -31.84 1.17
CA TYR A 65 6.93 -30.55 1.65
C TYR A 65 7.38 -30.22 3.08
N ARG A 66 7.48 -31.22 3.97
CA ARG A 66 8.01 -31.02 5.33
C ARG A 66 9.48 -30.65 5.29
N ASP A 67 10.28 -31.37 4.52
CA ASP A 67 11.70 -31.07 4.32
C ASP A 67 11.92 -29.66 3.73
N LEU A 68 11.07 -29.25 2.78
CA LEU A 68 11.12 -27.89 2.23
C LEU A 68 10.77 -26.84 3.28
N HIS A 69 9.74 -27.09 4.11
CA HIS A 69 9.37 -26.19 5.20
C HIS A 69 10.50 -26.03 6.22
N ASP A 70 11.12 -27.13 6.63
CA ASP A 70 12.24 -27.13 7.58
C ASP A 70 13.45 -26.34 7.02
N LYS A 71 13.76 -26.52 5.73
CA LYS A 71 14.80 -25.75 5.04
C LYS A 71 14.50 -24.25 4.99
N VAL A 72 13.24 -23.87 4.85
CA VAL A 72 12.82 -22.46 4.86
C VAL A 72 12.85 -21.88 6.28
N GLU A 73 12.41 -22.61 7.31
CA GLU A 73 12.51 -22.14 8.70
C GLU A 73 13.96 -21.99 9.17
N GLN A 74 14.84 -22.90 8.75
CA GLN A 74 16.28 -22.84 9.09
C GLN A 74 17.04 -21.77 8.31
N SER A 75 16.50 -21.32 7.17
CA SER A 75 17.11 -20.27 6.38
C SER A 75 16.95 -18.90 7.06
N THR A 76 18.00 -18.08 7.03
CA THR A 76 17.96 -16.69 7.52
C THR A 76 16.82 -15.92 6.84
N GLY A 77 16.13 -15.04 7.57
CA GLY A 77 14.85 -14.39 7.16
C GLY A 77 14.78 -13.76 5.76
N HIS A 78 15.92 -13.58 5.08
CA HIS A 78 15.99 -13.17 3.68
C HIS A 78 15.27 -14.14 2.71
N LEU A 79 15.40 -15.47 2.87
CA LEU A 79 14.73 -16.42 1.96
C LEU A 79 13.21 -16.40 2.16
N SER A 80 12.76 -16.27 3.40
CA SER A 80 11.34 -16.08 3.73
C SER A 80 10.77 -14.83 3.07
N SER A 81 11.49 -13.69 3.16
CA SER A 81 11.11 -12.44 2.47
C SER A 81 11.03 -12.64 0.96
N LEU A 82 12.05 -13.27 0.37
CA LEU A 82 12.09 -13.52 -1.07
C LEU A 82 10.95 -14.41 -1.55
N LEU A 83 10.59 -15.44 -0.79
CA LEU A 83 9.43 -16.29 -1.09
C LEU A 83 8.11 -15.54 -0.97
N GLN A 84 7.98 -14.65 0.02
CA GLN A 84 6.81 -13.78 0.15
C GLN A 84 6.69 -12.83 -1.05
N GLU A 85 7.78 -12.16 -1.43
CA GLU A 85 7.85 -11.28 -2.59
C GLU A 85 7.52 -12.03 -3.89
N TYR A 86 8.08 -13.22 -4.06
CA TYR A 86 7.79 -14.07 -5.22
C TYR A 86 6.32 -14.49 -5.26
N SER A 87 5.75 -14.89 -4.12
CA SER A 87 4.33 -15.27 -4.04
C SER A 87 3.40 -14.10 -4.34
N ALA A 88 3.74 -12.90 -3.87
CA ALA A 88 3.01 -11.67 -4.18
C ALA A 88 3.14 -11.34 -5.66
N TRP A 89 4.34 -11.43 -6.24
CA TRP A 89 4.58 -11.20 -7.66
C TRP A 89 3.81 -12.18 -8.54
N LEU A 90 3.74 -13.47 -8.20
CA LEU A 90 2.94 -14.44 -8.94
C LEU A 90 1.47 -14.00 -9.08
N THR A 91 0.90 -13.31 -8.08
CA THR A 91 -0.48 -12.80 -8.15
C THR A 91 -0.68 -11.68 -9.19
N THR A 92 0.40 -11.07 -9.67
CA THR A 92 0.37 -10.04 -10.72
C THR A 92 0.41 -10.62 -12.13
N LEU A 93 0.82 -11.89 -12.27
CA LEU A 93 0.90 -12.57 -13.56
C LEU A 93 -0.48 -12.98 -14.07
N THR A 94 -0.62 -13.03 -15.40
CA THR A 94 -1.80 -13.60 -16.07
C THR A 94 -1.91 -15.10 -15.83
N PRO A 95 -3.11 -15.71 -15.97
CA PRO A 95 -3.27 -17.15 -15.80
C PRO A 95 -2.37 -17.98 -16.71
N SER A 96 -2.15 -17.54 -17.96
CA SER A 96 -1.27 -18.23 -18.92
C SER A 96 0.20 -18.21 -18.47
N GLN A 97 0.70 -17.06 -18.02
CA GLN A 97 2.07 -16.91 -17.53
C GLN A 97 2.33 -17.74 -16.27
N ARG A 98 1.34 -17.86 -15.37
CA ARG A 98 1.44 -18.75 -14.20
C ARG A 98 1.52 -20.21 -14.59
N ASP A 99 0.70 -20.62 -15.57
CA ASP A 99 0.68 -22.00 -16.07
C ASP A 99 2.03 -22.36 -16.70
N GLU A 100 2.57 -21.46 -17.52
CA GLU A 100 3.90 -21.59 -18.15
C GLU A 100 5.03 -21.72 -17.10
N LEU A 101 5.06 -20.86 -16.09
CA LEU A 101 6.00 -20.97 -14.97
C LEU A 101 5.83 -22.24 -14.14
N SER A 102 4.60 -22.77 -14.05
CA SER A 102 4.32 -23.97 -13.26
C SER A 102 4.77 -25.25 -13.96
N LYS A 103 4.72 -25.27 -15.30
CA LYS A 103 5.12 -26.40 -16.14
C LYS A 103 6.63 -26.49 -16.32
N GLU A 104 7.34 -25.37 -16.23
CA GLU A 104 8.80 -25.36 -16.35
C GLU A 104 9.47 -25.90 -15.08
N THR A 105 10.16 -27.04 -15.24
CA THR A 105 10.90 -27.76 -14.20
C THR A 105 12.37 -27.37 -14.15
N ASP A 106 12.95 -26.87 -15.25
CA ASP A 106 14.33 -26.42 -15.27
C ASP A 106 14.48 -25.04 -14.58
N PRO A 107 15.26 -24.93 -13.48
CA PRO A 107 15.41 -23.67 -12.75
C PRO A 107 16.02 -22.55 -13.61
N ALA A 108 16.90 -22.87 -14.56
CA ALA A 108 17.54 -21.86 -15.41
C ALA A 108 16.53 -21.23 -16.38
N LYS A 109 15.71 -22.07 -17.02
CA LYS A 109 14.63 -21.61 -17.91
C LYS A 109 13.53 -20.89 -17.15
N LYS A 110 13.17 -21.37 -15.96
CA LYS A 110 12.20 -20.71 -15.10
C LYS A 110 12.65 -19.30 -14.74
N LEU A 111 13.93 -19.11 -14.44
CA LEU A 111 14.49 -17.79 -14.14
C LEU A 111 14.50 -16.88 -15.38
N ALA A 112 14.74 -17.42 -16.58
CA ALA A 112 14.61 -16.67 -17.83
C ALA A 112 13.16 -16.19 -18.07
N LEU A 113 12.17 -17.05 -17.84
CA LEU A 113 10.74 -16.68 -17.92
C LEU A 113 10.38 -15.59 -16.90
N VAL A 114 10.88 -15.68 -15.66
CA VAL A 114 10.68 -14.64 -14.64
C VAL A 114 11.22 -13.30 -15.10
N ARG A 115 12.43 -13.27 -15.70
CA ARG A 115 13.02 -12.04 -16.24
C ARG A 115 12.19 -11.48 -17.39
N GLN A 116 11.81 -12.33 -18.34
CA GLN A 116 10.97 -11.93 -19.47
C GLN A 116 9.63 -11.32 -19.02
N PHE A 117 8.95 -11.94 -18.05
CA PHE A 117 7.68 -11.41 -17.54
C PHE A 117 7.85 -10.11 -16.76
N LYS A 118 8.97 -9.93 -16.05
CA LYS A 118 9.29 -8.64 -15.42
C LYS A 118 9.54 -7.55 -16.46
N GLU A 119 10.34 -7.83 -17.49
CA GLU A 119 10.61 -6.90 -18.59
C GLU A 119 9.32 -6.52 -19.32
N GLU A 120 8.42 -7.47 -19.57
CA GLU A 120 7.11 -7.18 -20.18
C GLU A 120 6.22 -6.32 -19.27
N GLN A 121 6.23 -6.58 -17.95
CA GLN A 121 5.52 -5.75 -16.98
C GLN A 121 6.09 -4.32 -16.92
N GLU A 122 7.41 -4.17 -16.95
CA GLU A 122 8.09 -2.87 -17.00
C GLU A 122 7.78 -2.15 -18.31
N TYR A 123 7.82 -2.83 -19.46
CA TYR A 123 7.49 -2.24 -20.76
C TYR A 123 6.03 -1.79 -20.88
N ARG A 124 5.09 -2.52 -20.26
CA ARG A 124 3.68 -2.07 -20.14
C ARG A 124 3.51 -0.86 -19.21
N THR A 125 4.48 -0.62 -18.32
CA THR A 125 4.43 0.45 -17.32
C THR A 125 5.19 1.70 -17.78
N GLU A 126 6.23 1.53 -18.61
CA GLU A 126 6.95 2.60 -19.29
C GLU A 126 6.00 3.30 -20.29
N PRO A 127 5.64 4.57 -20.07
CA PRO A 127 4.77 5.29 -20.98
C PRO A 127 5.48 5.48 -22.32
N SER A 128 4.86 5.00 -23.40
CA SER A 128 5.34 5.21 -24.77
C SER A 128 5.65 6.70 -25.02
N PRO A 129 6.87 7.07 -25.46
CA PRO A 129 7.26 8.48 -25.63
C PRO A 129 6.44 9.28 -26.64
N ASN A 130 5.62 8.62 -27.46
CA ASN A 130 4.90 9.23 -28.58
C ASN A 130 3.37 9.16 -28.48
N GLU A 131 2.80 8.61 -27.40
CA GLU A 131 1.37 8.76 -27.16
C GLU A 131 1.13 10.04 -26.33
N PRO A 132 0.26 10.97 -26.79
CA PRO A 132 -0.17 12.07 -25.94
C PRO A 132 -0.73 11.47 -24.66
N HIS A 133 -0.09 11.77 -23.53
CA HIS A 133 -0.37 11.22 -22.20
C HIS A 133 -1.86 11.40 -21.81
N GLU A 134 -2.74 10.51 -22.26
CA GLU A 134 -3.98 10.23 -21.58
C GLU A 134 -3.56 9.48 -20.31
N THR A 135 -3.42 10.22 -19.21
CA THR A 135 -3.12 9.62 -17.91
C THR A 135 -4.16 8.52 -17.68
N PRO A 136 -3.77 7.23 -17.59
CA PRO A 136 -4.74 6.14 -17.50
C PRO A 136 -5.68 6.46 -16.35
N LEU A 137 -6.97 6.64 -16.67
CA LEU A 137 -7.94 6.93 -15.63
C LEU A 137 -7.83 5.81 -14.59
N PRO A 138 -7.67 6.15 -13.30
CA PRO A 138 -7.56 5.14 -12.26
C PRO A 138 -8.77 4.21 -12.35
N ASP A 139 -8.54 2.90 -12.18
CA ASP A 139 -9.60 1.89 -12.26
C ASP A 139 -10.78 2.29 -11.39
N MET A 140 -11.88 2.71 -12.03
CA MET A 140 -13.03 3.27 -11.31
C MET A 140 -13.77 2.20 -10.48
N ARG A 141 -13.63 0.91 -10.83
CA ARG A 141 -14.13 -0.18 -9.97
C ARG A 141 -13.33 -0.27 -8.68
N GLY A 142 -12.02 -0.09 -8.80
CA GLY A 142 -11.11 0.06 -7.66
C GLY A 142 -11.40 1.32 -6.86
N ILE A 143 -11.94 2.38 -7.45
CA ILE A 143 -12.26 3.60 -6.71
C ILE A 143 -13.49 3.43 -5.80
N ARG A 144 -14.54 2.73 -6.26
CA ARG A 144 -15.71 2.40 -5.41
C ARG A 144 -15.42 1.31 -4.37
N GLN A 145 -14.65 0.28 -4.73
CA GLN A 145 -14.35 -0.85 -3.82
C GLN A 145 -13.08 -0.67 -2.98
N ARG A 146 -12.20 0.26 -3.38
CA ARG A 146 -11.04 0.71 -2.64
C ARG A 146 -11.12 2.21 -2.49
N ILE A 147 -12.16 2.70 -1.81
CA ILE A 147 -11.91 3.74 -0.81
C ILE A 147 -10.82 3.09 0.06
N PRO A 148 -9.53 3.51 0.00
CA PRO A 148 -8.41 2.84 0.68
C PRO A 148 -8.52 2.84 2.21
N PHE A 149 -9.68 3.21 2.73
CA PHE A 149 -9.97 3.47 4.11
C PHE A 149 -10.75 2.28 4.64
N GLY A 150 -10.08 1.20 5.01
CA GLY A 150 -10.64 0.31 6.05
C GLY A 150 -11.01 1.07 7.34
N ALA A 151 -10.68 2.36 7.43
CA ALA A 151 -11.22 3.30 8.38
C ALA A 151 -12.69 3.65 8.08
N PRO A 152 -13.57 3.58 9.08
CA PRO A 152 -14.98 3.92 8.93
C PRO A 152 -15.15 5.38 8.49
N VAL A 153 -16.15 5.60 7.65
CA VAL A 153 -16.56 6.93 7.20
C VAL A 153 -17.64 7.46 8.14
N LEU A 154 -17.52 8.73 8.53
CA LEU A 154 -18.54 9.44 9.28
C LEU A 154 -19.76 9.70 8.37
N PRO A 155 -20.98 9.44 8.85
CA PRO A 155 -22.17 9.84 8.13
C PRO A 155 -22.22 11.38 8.02
N PRO A 156 -22.91 11.94 7.01
CA PRO A 156 -22.97 13.39 6.78
C PRO A 156 -23.27 14.27 8.01
N PRO A 157 -24.25 13.94 8.89
CA PRO A 157 -24.53 14.77 10.06
C PRO A 157 -23.39 14.77 11.09
N GLU A 158 -22.71 13.64 11.28
CA GLU A 158 -21.57 13.56 12.20
C GLU A 158 -20.36 14.30 11.64
N LEU A 159 -20.09 14.15 10.33
CA LEU A 159 -19.05 14.93 9.67
C LEU A 159 -19.33 16.43 9.80
N ALA A 160 -20.57 16.87 9.62
CA ALA A 160 -20.94 18.28 9.80
C ALA A 160 -20.72 18.76 11.25
N ALA A 161 -21.02 17.94 12.25
CA ALA A 161 -20.75 18.26 13.66
C ALA A 161 -19.26 18.39 13.95
N VAL A 162 -18.43 17.47 13.44
CA VAL A 162 -16.96 17.54 13.53
C VAL A 162 -16.43 18.78 12.83
N MET A 163 -16.93 19.10 11.63
CA MET A 163 -16.52 20.30 10.90
C MET A 163 -16.90 21.58 11.65
N LYS A 164 -18.02 21.61 12.35
CA LYS A 164 -18.40 22.75 13.21
C LYS A 164 -17.41 22.95 14.35
N VAL A 165 -16.95 21.87 14.99
CA VAL A 165 -15.90 21.94 16.02
C VAL A 165 -14.60 22.49 15.43
N ILE A 166 -14.15 21.95 14.30
CA ILE A 166 -12.92 22.42 13.63
C ILE A 166 -13.08 23.88 13.17
N ALA A 167 -14.26 24.31 12.74
CA ALA A 167 -14.54 25.71 12.38
C ALA A 167 -14.34 26.64 13.58
N LYS A 168 -14.92 26.26 14.73
CA LYS A 168 -14.84 27.00 15.99
C LYS A 168 -13.40 27.12 16.47
N ASP A 169 -12.64 26.03 16.46
CA ASP A 169 -11.21 26.01 16.77
C ASP A 169 -10.40 26.89 15.81
N ALA A 170 -10.71 26.82 14.52
CA ALA A 170 -10.14 27.70 13.51
C ALA A 170 -10.59 29.16 13.64
N GLY A 171 -11.45 29.53 14.59
CA GLY A 171 -12.04 30.87 14.73
C GLY A 171 -12.80 31.33 13.48
N LEU A 172 -13.29 30.37 12.69
CA LEU A 172 -14.10 30.59 11.50
C LEU A 172 -15.55 30.28 11.83
N ASP A 173 -16.24 31.21 12.47
CA ASP A 173 -17.69 31.10 12.71
C ASP A 173 -18.47 31.59 11.48
N ARG A 174 -18.09 31.06 10.30
CA ARG A 174 -18.74 31.41 9.03
C ARG A 174 -19.82 30.37 8.73
N GLU A 175 -21.04 30.85 8.53
CA GLU A 175 -22.06 30.03 7.89
C GLU A 175 -21.56 29.61 6.50
N LYS A 176 -21.78 28.34 6.15
CA LYS A 176 -21.38 27.81 4.85
C LYS A 176 -21.99 28.69 3.74
N PRO A 177 -21.21 29.21 2.79
CA PRO A 177 -21.77 29.89 1.64
C PRO A 177 -22.68 28.93 0.87
N ASN A 178 -23.93 29.35 0.62
CA ASN A 178 -25.01 28.51 0.08
C ASN A 178 -24.67 27.85 -1.28
N LYS A 179 -23.65 28.36 -1.99
CA LYS A 179 -23.27 27.92 -3.34
C LYS A 179 -21.99 27.07 -3.40
N GLU A 180 -21.24 26.89 -2.31
CA GLU A 180 -19.96 26.18 -2.39
C GLU A 180 -20.10 24.66 -2.19
N PRO A 181 -19.40 23.83 -3.00
CA PRO A 181 -19.32 22.39 -2.77
C PRO A 181 -18.78 22.08 -1.37
N LEU A 182 -19.49 21.24 -0.62
CA LEU A 182 -19.11 20.86 0.75
C LEU A 182 -17.67 20.34 0.86
N PRO A 183 -17.18 19.47 -0.06
CA PRO A 183 -15.82 18.95 0.05
C PRO A 183 -14.76 20.04 -0.06
N LYS A 184 -15.01 21.11 -0.83
CA LYS A 184 -14.08 22.22 -0.96
C LYS A 184 -14.06 23.07 0.31
N TYR A 185 -15.24 23.44 0.81
CA TYR A 185 -15.40 24.19 2.05
C TYR A 185 -14.71 23.49 3.24
N TYR A 186 -14.92 22.18 3.41
CA TYR A 186 -14.29 21.41 4.50
C TYR A 186 -12.77 21.34 4.39
N ARG A 187 -12.20 21.31 3.18
CA ARG A 187 -10.73 21.36 3.01
C ARG A 187 -10.15 22.68 3.47
N GLU A 188 -10.78 23.79 3.10
CA GLU A 188 -10.31 25.13 3.48
C GLU A 188 -10.37 25.33 5.00
N LEU A 189 -11.42 24.80 5.62
CA LEU A 189 -11.60 24.82 7.06
C LEU A 189 -10.54 23.99 7.80
N ILE A 190 -10.21 22.78 7.31
CA ILE A 190 -9.10 21.99 7.86
C ILE A 190 -7.79 22.73 7.73
N LYS A 191 -7.51 23.31 6.55
CA LYS A 191 -6.28 24.07 6.32
C LYS A 191 -6.16 25.25 7.30
N ALA A 192 -7.25 26.00 7.51
CA ALA A 192 -7.26 27.10 8.46
C ALA A 192 -7.05 26.66 9.92
N SER A 193 -7.60 25.51 10.33
CA SER A 193 -7.35 24.93 11.66
C SER A 193 -5.90 24.47 11.81
N ILE A 194 -5.31 23.87 10.76
CA ILE A 194 -3.89 23.49 10.73
C ILE A 194 -2.99 24.72 10.88
N ASP A 195 -3.25 25.79 10.12
CA ASP A 195 -2.46 27.03 10.14
C ASP A 195 -2.48 27.73 11.52
N LYS A 196 -3.52 27.50 12.33
CA LYS A 196 -3.64 28.03 13.69
C LYS A 196 -3.03 27.14 14.77
N THR A 197 -2.65 25.91 14.44
CA THR A 197 -2.10 24.97 15.42
C THR A 197 -0.68 25.42 15.81
N PRO A 198 -0.39 25.73 17.10
CA PRO A 198 0.91 26.29 17.50
C PRO A 198 2.13 25.41 17.17
N GLY A 199 1.95 24.08 17.17
CA GLY A 199 2.98 23.10 16.81
C GLY A 199 3.06 22.80 15.31
N GLY A 200 2.29 23.51 14.49
CA GLY A 200 2.20 23.30 13.05
C GLY A 200 1.42 22.04 12.66
N PRO A 201 1.50 21.63 11.37
CA PRO A 201 0.68 20.56 10.81
C PRO A 201 0.86 19.20 11.51
N ARG A 202 2.07 18.88 11.98
CA ARG A 202 2.34 17.59 12.62
C ARG A 202 1.68 17.42 13.99
N ASP A 203 1.27 18.51 14.61
CA ASP A 203 0.59 18.50 15.91
C ASP A 203 -0.93 18.65 15.76
N TRP A 204 -1.43 18.87 14.53
CA TRP A 204 -2.87 18.92 14.25
C TRP A 204 -3.47 17.51 14.13
N PRO A 205 -4.67 17.23 14.66
CA PRO A 205 -5.40 18.06 15.60
C PRO A 205 -4.75 18.08 16.98
N SER A 206 -4.76 19.25 17.64
CA SER A 206 -4.24 19.42 19.01
C SER A 206 -4.97 18.51 20.01
N PRO A 207 -4.41 18.20 21.19
CA PRO A 207 -5.10 17.38 22.19
C PRO A 207 -6.48 17.93 22.61
N ASP A 208 -6.64 19.25 22.65
CA ASP A 208 -7.90 19.91 22.98
C ASP A 208 -8.91 19.72 21.85
N LEU A 209 -8.49 19.97 20.61
CA LEU A 209 -9.32 19.75 19.43
C LEU A 209 -9.72 18.26 19.29
N GLN A 210 -8.82 17.33 19.58
CA GLN A 210 -9.14 15.89 19.60
C GLN A 210 -10.26 15.57 20.60
N ARG A 211 -10.24 16.17 21.80
CA ARG A 211 -11.29 15.99 22.82
C ARG A 211 -12.62 16.56 22.34
N ASP A 212 -12.60 17.74 21.74
CA ASP A 212 -13.82 18.38 21.24
C ASP A 212 -14.43 17.62 20.05
N ILE A 213 -13.58 17.13 19.14
CA ILE A 213 -13.99 16.24 18.04
C ILE A 213 -14.64 14.98 18.61
N GLU A 214 -14.01 14.33 19.59
CA GLU A 214 -14.56 13.13 20.25
C GLU A 214 -15.94 13.39 20.87
N GLN A 215 -16.16 14.55 21.48
CA GLN A 215 -17.45 14.93 22.06
C GLN A 215 -18.53 15.18 20.99
N ALA A 216 -18.14 15.68 19.82
CA ALA A 216 -19.07 15.89 18.70
C ALA A 216 -19.51 14.58 18.03
N LEU A 217 -18.82 13.47 18.30
CA LEU A 217 -19.12 12.17 17.72
C LEU A 217 -20.17 11.44 18.56
N ASN A 218 -21.42 11.44 18.06
CA ASN A 218 -22.57 10.83 18.71
C ASN A 218 -22.49 9.29 18.77
N ARG A 219 -21.83 8.64 17.80
CA ARG A 219 -21.74 7.18 17.71
C ARG A 219 -20.64 6.59 18.58
N SER A 220 -21.03 5.60 19.39
CA SER A 220 -20.11 4.81 20.21
C SER A 220 -19.06 4.06 19.39
N ASP A 221 -19.40 3.57 18.19
CA ASP A 221 -18.48 2.73 17.40
C ASP A 221 -17.21 3.46 16.97
N PHE A 222 -17.36 4.71 16.53
CA PHE A 222 -16.22 5.52 16.12
C PHE A 222 -15.38 5.92 17.34
N ARG A 223 -16.04 6.37 18.40
CA ARG A 223 -15.40 6.72 19.66
C ARG A 223 -14.62 5.53 20.24
N ASN A 224 -15.23 4.36 20.23
CA ASN A 224 -14.59 3.10 20.64
C ASN A 224 -13.40 2.77 19.76
N MET A 225 -13.52 2.92 18.44
CA MET A 225 -12.45 2.62 17.52
C MET A 225 -11.23 3.54 17.75
N VAL A 226 -11.46 4.85 17.87
CA VAL A 226 -10.41 5.84 18.12
C VAL A 226 -9.77 5.65 19.51
N ASN A 227 -10.54 5.21 20.50
CA ASN A 227 -10.04 4.98 21.86
C ASN A 227 -9.41 3.59 22.07
N ARG A 228 -9.55 2.64 21.13
CA ARG A 228 -8.93 1.30 21.22
C ARG A 228 -7.41 1.34 21.16
N ARG A 229 -6.83 2.35 20.50
CA ARG A 229 -5.39 2.53 20.29
C ARG A 229 -5.00 3.98 20.52
N PRO A 230 -4.82 4.40 21.79
CA PRO A 230 -4.52 5.78 22.15
C PRO A 230 -3.30 6.35 21.41
N GLU A 231 -2.31 5.51 21.12
CA GLU A 231 -1.08 5.86 20.39
C GLU A 231 -1.33 6.21 18.92
N MET A 232 -2.40 5.70 18.32
CA MET A 232 -2.81 6.01 16.94
C MET A 232 -4.03 6.93 16.87
N LYS A 233 -4.51 7.44 18.02
CA LYS A 233 -5.73 8.24 18.13
C LYS A 233 -5.76 9.40 17.14
N ARG A 234 -4.69 10.19 17.12
CA ARG A 234 -4.51 11.33 16.20
C ARG A 234 -4.61 10.90 14.74
N GLU A 235 -3.81 9.90 14.35
CA GLU A 235 -3.79 9.38 12.98
C GLU A 235 -5.17 8.89 12.55
N MET A 236 -5.85 8.12 13.41
CA MET A 236 -7.17 7.58 13.12
C MET A 236 -8.22 8.68 12.94
N MET A 237 -8.21 9.71 13.79
CA MET A 237 -9.09 10.87 13.62
C MET A 237 -8.86 11.56 12.28
N ILE A 238 -7.61 11.85 11.93
CA ILE A 238 -7.25 12.49 10.65
C ILE A 238 -7.75 11.65 9.48
N ARG A 239 -7.47 10.34 9.50
CA ARG A 239 -7.85 9.44 8.41
C ARG A 239 -9.36 9.37 8.21
N VAL A 240 -10.12 9.39 9.30
CA VAL A 240 -11.57 9.30 9.22
C VAL A 240 -12.18 10.62 8.75
N ILE A 241 -11.68 11.74 9.23
CA ILE A 241 -12.12 13.07 8.78
C ILE A 241 -11.87 13.21 7.27
N LEU A 242 -10.63 12.97 6.82
CA LEU A 242 -10.27 13.09 5.41
C LEU A 242 -10.96 12.03 4.52
N GLY A 243 -11.12 10.81 5.02
CA GLY A 243 -11.87 9.76 4.35
C GLY A 243 -13.34 10.09 4.18
N SER A 244 -13.94 10.74 5.17
CA SER A 244 -15.34 11.18 5.12
C SER A 244 -15.56 12.33 4.14
N ILE A 245 -14.63 13.29 4.06
CA ILE A 245 -14.65 14.32 3.02
C ILE A 245 -14.49 13.69 1.63
N SER A 246 -13.60 12.70 1.51
CA SER A 246 -13.40 11.96 0.25
C SER A 246 -14.69 11.26 -0.18
N ASN A 247 -15.35 10.58 0.75
CA ASN A 247 -16.62 9.90 0.48
C ASN A 247 -17.72 10.89 0.08
N LEU A 248 -17.77 12.08 0.69
CA LEU A 248 -18.72 13.12 0.33
C LEU A 248 -18.54 13.59 -1.12
N LEU A 249 -17.29 13.77 -1.56
CA LEU A 249 -16.99 14.07 -2.97
C LEU A 249 -17.41 12.93 -3.88
N PHE A 250 -17.17 11.68 -3.49
CA PHE A 250 -17.59 10.52 -4.28
C PHE A 250 -19.10 10.42 -4.43
N GLU A 251 -19.86 10.68 -3.37
CA GLU A 251 -21.33 10.71 -3.44
C GLU A 251 -21.84 11.88 -4.29
N GLU A 252 -21.20 13.05 -4.23
CA GLU A 252 -21.52 14.20 -5.09
C GLU A 252 -21.28 13.87 -6.58
N LEU A 253 -20.18 13.18 -6.89
CA LEU A 253 -19.84 12.77 -8.25
C LEU A 253 -20.53 11.49 -8.70
N LYS A 254 -21.26 10.79 -7.81
CA LYS A 254 -21.83 9.46 -8.07
C LYS A 254 -22.74 9.40 -9.28
N SER A 255 -23.52 10.46 -9.48
CA SER A 255 -24.43 10.62 -10.63
C SER A 255 -23.69 10.82 -11.97
N SER A 256 -22.41 11.20 -11.90
CA SER A 256 -21.55 11.40 -13.07
C SER A 256 -20.86 10.10 -13.50
N PHE A 257 -20.85 9.08 -12.64
CA PHE A 257 -20.27 7.79 -13.00
C PHE A 257 -21.16 7.02 -13.97
N PRO A 258 -20.58 6.41 -15.01
CA PRO A 258 -21.33 5.62 -15.98
C PRO A 258 -21.96 4.38 -15.34
N SER A 259 -23.21 4.11 -15.74
CA SER A 259 -23.90 2.83 -15.54
C SER A 259 -23.56 1.83 -16.65
N GLU A 260 -23.97 0.57 -16.49
CA GLU A 260 -23.80 -0.45 -17.55
C GLU A 260 -24.49 -0.04 -18.86
N GLN A 261 -25.65 0.62 -18.79
CA GLN A 261 -26.35 1.14 -19.97
C GLN A 261 -25.58 2.28 -20.65
N ASP A 262 -24.83 3.07 -19.88
CA ASP A 262 -24.00 4.13 -20.45
C ASP A 262 -22.79 3.55 -21.19
N PHE A 263 -22.22 2.44 -20.71
CA PHE A 263 -21.16 1.74 -21.44
C PHE A 263 -21.65 1.13 -22.74
N GLU A 264 -22.85 0.56 -22.75
CA GLU A 264 -23.46 0.01 -23.96
C GLU A 264 -23.67 1.11 -25.01
N LYS A 265 -24.26 2.25 -24.62
CA LYS A 265 -24.43 3.41 -25.51
C LYS A 265 -23.10 3.94 -26.05
N VAL A 266 -22.08 4.05 -25.20
CA VAL A 266 -20.75 4.47 -25.63
C VAL A 266 -20.17 3.47 -26.62
N PHE A 267 -20.27 2.17 -26.33
CA PHE A 267 -19.77 1.11 -27.21
C PHE A 267 -20.48 1.09 -28.57
N GLU A 268 -21.80 1.21 -28.59
CA GLU A 268 -22.61 1.28 -29.83
C GLU A 268 -22.28 2.51 -30.69
N SER A 269 -21.84 3.61 -30.06
CA SER A 269 -21.47 4.83 -30.78
C SER A 269 -20.10 4.75 -31.47
N LEU A 270 -19.29 3.74 -31.16
CA LEU A 270 -17.97 3.55 -31.76
C LEU A 270 -18.08 2.90 -33.14
N ASP A 271 -17.08 3.13 -33.98
CA ASP A 271 -16.99 2.43 -35.26
C ASP A 271 -16.70 0.92 -35.08
N ARG A 272 -16.88 0.15 -36.15
CA ARG A 272 -16.73 -1.31 -36.10
C ARG A 272 -15.31 -1.75 -35.71
N GLU A 273 -14.28 -1.01 -36.15
CA GLU A 273 -12.89 -1.34 -35.85
C GLU A 273 -12.59 -1.14 -34.36
N GLN A 274 -13.05 -0.03 -33.79
CA GLN A 274 -12.96 0.27 -32.36
C GLN A 274 -13.73 -0.73 -31.51
N GLN A 275 -14.95 -1.11 -31.91
CA GLN A 275 -15.75 -2.13 -31.24
C GLN A 275 -15.02 -3.48 -31.21
N GLU A 276 -14.45 -3.91 -32.34
CA GLU A 276 -13.66 -5.14 -32.43
C GLU A 276 -12.40 -5.08 -31.55
N ALA A 277 -11.68 -3.95 -31.54
CA ALA A 277 -10.52 -3.75 -30.69
C ALA A 277 -10.87 -3.88 -29.20
N ILE A 278 -11.94 -3.22 -28.75
CA ILE A 278 -12.42 -3.26 -27.37
C ILE A 278 -12.90 -4.67 -26.97
N ASN A 279 -13.50 -5.41 -27.90
CA ASN A 279 -13.93 -6.79 -27.64
C ASN A 279 -12.75 -7.77 -27.45
N ARG A 280 -11.58 -7.47 -28.04
CA ARG A 280 -10.36 -8.26 -27.84
C ARG A 280 -9.67 -7.97 -26.51
N MET A 281 -9.98 -6.83 -25.87
CA MET A 281 -9.42 -6.47 -24.56
C MET A 281 -9.98 -7.35 -23.44
N PRO A 282 -9.18 -7.65 -22.39
CA PRO A 282 -9.66 -8.17 -21.11
C PRO A 282 -10.80 -7.33 -20.52
N ARG A 283 -11.66 -7.95 -19.70
CA ARG A 283 -12.86 -7.31 -19.14
C ARG A 283 -12.55 -6.03 -18.37
N GLU A 284 -11.45 -6.02 -17.62
CA GLU A 284 -11.00 -4.89 -16.81
C GLU A 284 -10.53 -3.73 -17.70
N GLU A 285 -9.73 -4.00 -18.72
CA GLU A 285 -9.24 -3.00 -19.67
C GLU A 285 -10.36 -2.42 -20.51
N ARG A 286 -11.27 -3.27 -21.01
CA ARG A 286 -12.49 -2.85 -21.71
C ARG A 286 -13.28 -1.82 -20.90
N HIS A 287 -13.54 -2.13 -19.63
CA HIS A 287 -14.32 -1.25 -18.77
C HIS A 287 -13.61 0.07 -18.50
N ARG A 288 -12.29 0.06 -18.26
CA ARG A 288 -11.50 1.29 -18.12
C ARG A 288 -11.57 2.13 -19.38
N HIS A 289 -11.40 1.51 -20.55
CA HIS A 289 -11.43 2.20 -21.83
C HIS A 289 -12.80 2.84 -22.10
N LEU A 290 -13.89 2.10 -21.90
CA LEU A 290 -15.26 2.62 -22.04
C LEU A 290 -15.57 3.73 -21.03
N THR A 291 -15.00 3.67 -19.83
CA THR A 291 -15.11 4.75 -18.84
C THR A 291 -14.43 6.03 -19.32
N THR A 292 -13.20 5.92 -19.85
CA THR A 292 -12.49 7.07 -20.43
C THR A 292 -13.29 7.71 -21.56
N LEU A 293 -13.80 6.89 -22.49
CA LEU A 293 -14.63 7.35 -23.60
C LEU A 293 -15.92 8.01 -23.12
N HIS A 294 -16.59 7.47 -22.10
CA HIS A 294 -17.79 8.06 -21.51
C HIS A 294 -17.53 9.49 -21.03
N PHE A 295 -16.52 9.70 -20.17
CA PHE A 295 -16.21 11.02 -19.64
C PHE A 295 -15.77 12.00 -20.74
N LYS A 296 -14.96 11.52 -21.70
CA LYS A 296 -14.52 12.31 -22.86
C LYS A 296 -15.70 12.78 -23.71
N SER A 297 -16.69 11.90 -23.96
CA SER A 297 -17.87 12.22 -24.77
C SER A 297 -18.78 13.28 -24.12
N ARG A 298 -18.83 13.34 -22.79
CA ARG A 298 -19.65 14.31 -22.04
C ARG A 298 -18.91 15.63 -21.75
N GLY A 299 -17.61 15.70 -22.02
CA GLY A 299 -16.76 16.80 -21.56
C GLY A 299 -16.68 16.90 -20.03
N ASP A 300 -16.95 15.79 -19.34
CA ASP A 300 -17.00 15.75 -17.88
C ASP A 300 -15.60 15.44 -17.33
N ASN A 301 -15.18 16.23 -16.34
CA ASN A 301 -13.88 16.16 -15.70
C ASN A 301 -13.91 15.46 -14.34
N ALA A 302 -15.01 14.79 -13.96
CA ALA A 302 -15.12 14.06 -12.69
C ALA A 302 -13.91 13.17 -12.35
N PRO A 303 -13.30 12.41 -13.29
CA PRO A 303 -12.10 11.63 -13.00
C PRO A 303 -10.90 12.49 -12.60
N LEU A 304 -10.71 13.62 -13.28
CA LEU A 304 -9.66 14.58 -12.98
C LEU A 304 -9.90 15.24 -11.61
N GLN A 305 -11.16 15.61 -11.31
CA GLN A 305 -11.52 16.15 -10.00
C GLN A 305 -11.19 15.18 -8.86
N ILE A 306 -11.51 13.89 -9.03
CA ILE A 306 -11.19 12.84 -8.06
C ILE A 306 -9.67 12.69 -7.90
N GLN A 307 -8.94 12.66 -9.01
CA GLN A 307 -7.49 12.51 -8.99
C GLN A 307 -6.80 13.70 -8.32
N GLU A 308 -7.20 14.93 -8.66
CA GLU A 308 -6.70 16.15 -8.05
C GLU A 308 -7.03 16.20 -6.56
N PHE A 309 -8.27 15.90 -6.20
CA PHE A 309 -8.67 15.85 -4.80
C PHE A 309 -7.84 14.86 -4.02
N ARG A 310 -7.64 13.66 -4.56
CA ARG A 310 -6.80 12.64 -3.94
C ARG A 310 -5.34 13.08 -3.77
N ARG A 311 -4.74 13.70 -4.80
CA ARG A 311 -3.39 14.28 -4.70
C ARG A 311 -3.31 15.33 -3.59
N HIS A 312 -4.34 16.15 -3.41
CA HIS A 312 -4.38 17.12 -2.32
C HIS A 312 -4.46 16.44 -0.96
N ILE A 313 -5.29 15.41 -0.81
CA ILE A 313 -5.41 14.65 0.43
C ILE A 313 -4.09 13.95 0.77
N ASP A 314 -3.41 13.34 -0.21
CA ASP A 314 -2.11 12.68 0.01
C ASP A 314 -1.01 13.70 0.38
N ARG A 315 -1.00 14.90 -0.23
CA ARG A 315 -0.11 16.00 0.18
C ARG A 315 -0.39 16.42 1.63
N LEU A 316 -1.66 16.59 1.98
CA LEU A 316 -2.07 16.97 3.33
C LEU A 316 -1.66 15.91 4.36
N LEU A 317 -1.84 14.63 4.07
CA LEU A 317 -1.36 13.56 4.96
C LEU A 317 0.15 13.64 5.19
N ASN A 318 0.93 13.86 4.14
CA ASN A 318 2.39 13.99 4.25
C ASN A 318 2.77 15.22 5.12
N GLU A 319 2.10 16.35 4.96
CA GLU A 319 2.28 17.54 5.79
C GLU A 319 1.98 17.25 7.28
N LEU A 320 0.91 16.48 7.53
CA LEU A 320 0.51 16.01 8.87
C LEU A 320 1.45 14.92 9.44
N GLY A 321 2.48 14.51 8.70
CA GLY A 321 3.43 13.47 9.12
C GLY A 321 2.88 12.04 9.04
N LEU A 322 1.84 11.82 8.24
CA LEU A 322 1.20 10.52 8.05
C LEU A 322 1.54 9.95 6.67
N PRO A 323 1.62 8.60 6.52
CA PRO A 323 1.80 8.01 5.22
C PRO A 323 0.53 8.19 4.36
N PRO A 324 0.68 8.36 3.02
CA PRO A 324 -0.43 8.53 2.09
C PRO A 324 -1.39 7.34 2.14
N PHE A 325 -2.62 7.53 1.65
CA PHE A 325 -3.66 6.50 1.78
C PHE A 325 -3.40 5.24 0.97
N GLN A 326 -2.72 5.36 -0.17
CA GLN A 326 -2.18 4.20 -0.85
C GLN A 326 -0.65 4.33 -0.87
N PRO A 327 0.08 3.23 -0.60
CA PRO A 327 1.46 3.18 -1.06
C PRO A 327 1.47 3.45 -2.57
N PRO A 328 2.48 4.17 -3.09
CA PRO A 328 2.59 4.39 -4.52
C PRO A 328 2.44 3.05 -5.24
N PRO A 329 1.62 2.98 -6.31
CA PRO A 329 1.53 1.77 -7.10
C PRO A 329 2.93 1.52 -7.65
N PHE A 330 3.59 0.47 -7.16
CA PHE A 330 4.97 0.08 -7.47
C PHE A 330 6.06 0.91 -6.79
N GLY A 331 6.75 0.30 -5.82
CA GLY A 331 8.04 -0.35 -6.08
C GLY A 331 9.17 0.45 -6.76
N GLY A 332 9.09 1.77 -6.82
CA GLY A 332 10.26 2.58 -7.14
C GLY A 332 11.24 2.52 -5.97
N ASP A 333 12.39 1.89 -6.21
CA ASP A 333 13.59 1.87 -5.35
C ASP A 333 14.24 3.27 -5.19
N GLY A 334 13.41 4.32 -5.22
CA GLY A 334 13.76 5.67 -4.87
C GLY A 334 13.93 5.73 -3.37
N SER A 335 15.14 5.35 -2.92
CA SER A 335 15.74 5.63 -1.63
C SER A 335 14.94 6.69 -0.85
N ARG A 336 14.14 6.25 0.13
CA ARG A 336 13.68 7.16 1.17
C ARG A 336 14.93 7.79 1.79
N PRO A 337 15.04 9.14 1.86
CA PRO A 337 16.02 9.77 2.74
C PRO A 337 15.56 9.50 4.18
N GLY A 338 15.95 8.36 4.73
CA GLY A 338 15.88 8.12 6.16
C GLY A 338 16.84 9.09 6.85
N PRO A 339 16.48 9.63 8.04
CA PRO A 339 17.42 10.42 8.82
C PRO A 339 18.57 9.51 9.22
N GLY A 340 19.79 9.91 8.85
CA GLY A 340 20.99 9.12 9.00
C GLY A 340 21.20 8.63 10.42
N LEU A 341 21.17 7.32 10.61
CA LEU A 341 21.82 6.65 11.71
C LEU A 341 22.89 5.74 11.10
N GLY A 342 24.13 6.07 11.43
CA GLY A 342 25.34 5.54 10.82
C GLY A 342 25.42 4.01 10.87
N GLY A 343 25.58 3.41 9.70
CA GLY A 343 26.16 2.09 9.52
C GLY A 343 27.60 2.21 9.03
N PRO A 344 28.52 1.33 9.46
CA PRO A 344 29.96 1.51 9.30
C PRO A 344 30.40 1.41 7.83
N ARG A 345 31.30 2.32 7.44
CA ARG A 345 31.99 2.33 6.15
C ARG A 345 32.64 0.98 5.87
N ARG A 346 32.32 0.37 4.73
CA ARG A 346 33.14 -0.72 4.17
C ARG A 346 34.56 -0.20 3.87
N PRO A 347 35.62 -0.97 4.15
CA PRO A 347 36.97 -0.64 3.72
C PRO A 347 37.05 -0.64 2.20
N GLN A 348 37.56 0.44 1.63
CA GLN A 348 37.80 0.57 0.20
C GLN A 348 39.11 -0.16 -0.12
N GLU A 349 39.02 -1.41 -0.53
CA GLU A 349 40.15 -2.15 -1.09
C GLU A 349 40.45 -1.68 -2.52
N GLY A 350 41.69 -1.22 -2.71
CA GLY A 350 42.49 -1.46 -3.90
C GLY A 350 42.02 -0.87 -5.23
N ARG A 351 42.50 0.33 -5.57
CA ARG A 351 42.89 0.62 -6.95
C ARG A 351 44.36 1.05 -7.01
N PRO A 352 45.18 0.39 -7.85
CA PRO A 352 46.59 0.71 -7.98
C PRO A 352 46.83 1.88 -8.95
N PHE A 353 47.98 2.50 -8.72
CA PHE A 353 48.62 3.59 -9.46
C PHE A 353 48.56 3.48 -10.99
N GLY A 354 48.34 4.62 -11.65
CA GLY A 354 48.62 4.88 -13.07
C GLY A 354 48.41 6.37 -13.41
N PRO A 355 49.20 6.97 -14.32
CA PRO A 355 49.88 8.23 -14.04
C PRO A 355 49.29 9.49 -14.72
N GLU A 356 49.86 10.62 -14.29
CA GLU A 356 49.88 11.97 -14.85
C GLU A 356 49.41 12.12 -16.31
N GLY A 357 48.51 13.07 -16.52
CA GLY A 357 48.09 13.51 -17.86
C GLY A 357 47.01 14.58 -17.78
N GLY A 358 47.39 15.79 -17.36
CA GLY A 358 46.52 16.96 -17.43
C GLY A 358 46.12 17.28 -18.88
N ARG A 359 44.84 17.60 -19.10
CA ARG A 359 44.38 18.20 -20.36
C ARG A 359 44.33 19.73 -20.21
N PRO A 360 45.09 20.48 -21.01
CA PRO A 360 44.96 21.93 -21.14
C PRO A 360 43.83 22.26 -22.12
N GLY A 361 42.95 23.23 -21.79
CA GLY A 361 42.05 23.76 -22.82
C GLY A 361 40.78 24.51 -22.44
N ASP A 362 40.45 24.81 -21.18
CA ASP A 362 39.27 25.63 -20.89
C ASP A 362 39.61 27.13 -20.83
N PRO A 363 39.08 27.98 -21.74
CA PRO A 363 39.26 29.42 -21.68
C PRO A 363 38.36 30.06 -20.62
N PRO A 364 38.82 31.15 -19.97
CA PRO A 364 38.09 31.81 -18.88
C PRO A 364 36.85 32.57 -19.39
N ARG A 365 35.73 32.40 -18.68
CA ARG A 365 34.50 33.19 -18.88
C ARG A 365 34.76 34.66 -18.55
N GLY A 366 34.87 35.47 -19.59
CA GLY A 366 34.97 36.92 -19.55
C GLY A 366 33.65 37.57 -19.11
N ARG A 367 33.81 38.43 -18.10
CA ARG A 367 32.87 39.38 -17.52
C ARG A 367 32.64 40.54 -18.49
N ASN A 368 31.40 40.80 -18.90
CA ASN A 368 31.03 42.00 -19.66
C ASN A 368 29.71 42.55 -19.12
N ASP A 369 29.81 43.30 -18.03
CA ASP A 369 28.83 44.34 -17.68
C ASP A 369 29.42 45.66 -18.20
N GLN A 370 28.91 46.13 -19.35
CA GLN A 370 29.10 47.50 -19.78
C GLN A 370 27.74 48.19 -19.88
N GLU A 371 27.60 49.13 -18.97
CA GLU A 371 26.57 50.14 -18.83
C GLU A 371 26.37 50.91 -20.13
N ARG A 372 25.10 51.07 -20.56
CA ARG A 372 24.69 52.07 -21.54
C ARG A 372 24.08 53.26 -20.80
N PRO A 373 24.60 54.49 -20.95
CA PRO A 373 23.92 55.68 -20.47
C PRO A 373 22.82 56.09 -21.46
N ARG A 374 21.59 56.22 -20.97
CA ARG A 374 20.50 56.92 -21.67
C ARG A 374 20.56 58.39 -21.28
N GLY A 375 20.95 59.24 -22.23
CA GLY A 375 20.74 60.68 -22.18
C GLY A 375 19.79 61.11 -23.30
N ARG A 376 18.66 61.73 -22.94
CA ARG A 376 17.98 62.75 -23.75
C ARG A 376 17.58 63.89 -22.82
N PRO A 377 17.83 65.15 -23.20
CA PRO A 377 17.49 66.31 -22.37
C PRO A 377 16.05 66.77 -22.61
N ASN A 378 15.44 67.27 -21.55
CA ASN A 378 14.40 68.31 -21.61
C ASN A 378 15.05 69.60 -21.06
N ASP A 379 14.69 70.70 -21.71
CA ASP A 379 14.96 72.12 -21.43
C ASP A 379 16.37 72.67 -21.67
#